data_AF-A0A372NDJ8-F1
#
_entry.id   AF-A0A372NDJ8-F1
#
_cell.length_a   1.000
_cell.length_b   1.000
_cell.length_c   1.000
_cell.angle_alpha   90.00
_cell.angle_beta   90.00
_cell.angle_gamma   90.00
#
_symmetry.space_group_name_H-M   'P 1'
#
loop_
_entity.id
_entity.type
_entity.pdbx_description
1 polymer ?
#
loop_
_entity_poly.entity_id
_entity_poly.type
_entity_poly.pdbx_seq_one_letter_code
_entity_poly.pdbx_strand_id
1 'polypeptide(L)' 'MSSENDLSRLPELTEIERRCLSLAAHGRTPAEIVLETDLTMPRVADAMRSAIDKLDARNVTGAITRAIRLDLL' A
#
# COMPACT_ATOMS: atom_id res chain seq x y z
N MET A 1 17.77 -30.72 -6.77
CA MET A 1 16.90 -29.70 -7.41
C MET A 1 16.44 -28.79 -6.31
N SER A 2 17.10 -27.64 -6.17
CA SER A 2 16.84 -26.67 -5.11
C SER A 2 15.50 -26.00 -5.35
N SER A 3 14.48 -26.39 -4.59
CA SER A 3 13.26 -25.59 -4.44
C SER A 3 13.54 -24.52 -3.37
N GLU A 4 14.42 -23.58 -3.71
CA GLU A 4 14.57 -22.36 -2.93
C GLU A 4 13.38 -21.47 -3.23
N ASN A 5 12.37 -21.60 -2.37
CA ASN A 5 11.33 -20.63 -2.03
C ASN A 5 11.28 -19.38 -2.93
N ASP A 6 10.23 -19.29 -3.75
CA ASP A 6 9.87 -18.14 -4.58
C ASP A 6 9.31 -16.98 -3.71
N LEU A 7 9.98 -16.68 -2.58
CA LEU A 7 9.71 -15.55 -1.68
C LEU A 7 10.34 -14.24 -2.20
N SER A 8 10.93 -14.26 -3.39
CA SER A 8 11.82 -13.21 -3.90
C SER A 8 11.10 -12.00 -4.54
N ARG A 9 9.76 -11.90 -4.44
CA ARG A 9 9.02 -10.71 -4.92
C ARG A 9 7.81 -10.35 -4.08
N LEU A 10 7.94 -10.32 -2.75
CA LEU A 10 6.96 -9.56 -1.97
C LEU A 10 7.02 -8.09 -2.45
N PRO A 11 5.89 -7.46 -2.80
CA PRO A 11 5.88 -6.07 -3.22
C PRO A 11 6.44 -5.20 -2.10
N GLU A 12 7.57 -4.55 -2.36
CA GLU A 12 8.18 -3.68 -1.36
C GLU A 12 7.47 -2.32 -1.37
N LEU A 13 6.60 -2.14 -0.38
CA LEU A 13 5.97 -0.85 -0.09
C LEU A 13 6.98 0.03 0.65
N THR A 14 7.22 1.22 0.11
CA THR A 14 7.91 2.30 0.82
C THR A 14 7.14 2.67 2.09
N GLU A 15 7.81 3.32 3.04
CA GLU A 15 7.16 3.78 4.28
C GLU A 15 5.95 4.68 4.01
N ILE A 16 6.03 5.54 3.00
CA ILE A 16 4.93 6.44 2.61
C ILE A 16 3.75 5.63 2.07
N GLU A 17 4.00 4.70 1.14
CA GLU A 17 2.96 3.85 0.57
C GLU A 17 2.28 3.01 1.66
N ARG A 18 3.08 2.38 2.54
CA ARG A 18 2.57 1.58 3.64
C ARG A 18 1.74 2.41 4.61
N ARG A 19 2.19 3.61 4.96
CA ARG A 19 1.45 4.51 5.87
C ARG A 19 0.13 4.98 5.26
N CYS A 20 0.12 5.41 4.00
CA CYS A 20 -1.10 5.78 3.30
C CYS A 20 -2.08 4.61 3.20
N LEU A 21 -1.58 3.41 2.87
CA LEU A 21 -2.39 2.21 2.74
C LEU A 21 -2.94 1.72 4.09
N SER A 22 -2.16 1.84 5.17
CA SER A 22 -2.58 1.53 6.54
C SER A 22 -3.70 2.47 7.00
N LEU A 23 -3.57 3.78 6.79
CA LEU A 23 -4.62 4.74 7.12
C LEU A 23 -5.90 4.47 6.32
N ALA A 24 -5.77 4.15 5.03
CA ALA A 24 -6.89 3.75 4.20
C ALA A 24 -7.56 2.44 4.69
N ALA A 25 -6.79 1.49 5.21
CA ALA A 25 -7.32 0.27 5.84
C ALA A 25 -8.14 0.57 7.11
N HIS A 26 -7.82 1.65 7.83
CA HIS A 26 -8.60 2.17 8.96
C HIS A 26 -9.78 3.05 8.54
N GLY A 27 -10.12 3.10 7.24
CA GLY A 27 -11.25 3.85 6.71
C GLY A 27 -10.98 5.35 6.50
N ARG A 28 -9.72 5.80 6.55
CA ARG A 28 -9.38 7.19 6.25
C ARG A 28 -9.49 7.49 4.76
N THR A 29 -10.09 8.63 4.46
CA THR A 29 -10.16 9.21 3.12
C THR A 29 -8.82 9.85 2.73
N PRO A 30 -8.55 10.06 1.43
CA PRO A 30 -7.32 10.74 1.00
C PRO A 30 -7.12 12.12 1.64
N ALA A 31 -8.21 12.86 1.89
CA ALA A 31 -8.15 14.17 2.55
C ALA A 31 -7.73 14.05 4.03
N GLU A 32 -8.22 13.05 4.75
CA GLU A 32 -7.79 12.78 6.13
C GLU A 32 -6.34 12.31 6.18
N ILE A 33 -5.92 11.47 5.22
CA ILE A 33 -4.53 11.00 5.11
C ILE A 33 -3.58 12.19 4.92
N VAL A 34 -3.93 13.17 4.09
CA VAL A 34 -3.16 14.42 3.93
C VAL A 34 -2.96 15.11 5.29
N LEU A 35 -4.01 15.24 6.08
CA LEU A 35 -3.95 15.87 7.40
C LEU A 35 -3.10 15.07 8.41
N GLU A 36 -3.16 13.73 8.35
CA GLU A 36 -2.44 12.85 9.29
C GLU A 36 -0.97 12.58 8.90
N THR A 37 -0.61 12.76 7.63
CA THR A 37 0.73 12.46 7.12
C THR A 37 1.56 13.69 6.79
N ASP A 38 0.95 14.89 6.81
CA ASP A 38 1.54 16.15 6.34
C ASP A 38 2.05 16.07 4.88
N LEU A 39 1.48 15.14 4.10
CA LEU A 39 1.75 14.97 2.68
C LEU A 39 0.75 15.77 1.86
N THR A 40 1.18 16.31 0.73
CA THR A 40 0.26 16.98 -0.20
C THR A 40 -0.69 15.95 -0.85
N MET A 41 -1.90 16.38 -1.21
CA MET A 41 -2.88 15.52 -1.88
C MET A 41 -2.33 14.79 -3.13
N PRO A 42 -1.54 15.45 -4.02
CA PRO A 42 -0.91 14.74 -5.14
C PRO A 42 0.04 13.62 -4.67
N ARG A 43 0.83 13.88 -3.62
CA ARG A 43 1.78 12.90 -3.07
C ARG A 43 1.06 11.68 -2.47
N VAL A 44 -0.06 11.90 -1.78
CA VAL A 44 -0.91 10.82 -1.27
C VAL A 44 -1.51 10.02 -2.41
N ALA A 45 -2.05 10.69 -3.44
CA ALA A 45 -2.63 10.03 -4.60
C ALA A 45 -1.59 9.17 -5.36
N ASP A 46 -0.39 9.69 -5.56
CA ASP A 46 0.71 8.98 -6.21
C ASP A 46 1.17 7.77 -5.38
N ALA A 47 1.32 7.93 -4.06
CA ALA A 47 1.67 6.83 -3.16
C ALA A 47 0.61 5.73 -3.16
N MET A 48 -0.67 6.10 -3.12
CA MET A 48 -1.77 5.14 -3.16
C MET A 48 -1.82 4.39 -4.49
N ARG A 49 -1.61 5.08 -5.62
CA ARG A 49 -1.54 4.47 -6.94
C ARG A 49 -0.36 3.51 -7.05
N SER A 50 0.82 3.96 -6.63
CA SER A 50 2.03 3.13 -6.62
C SER A 50 1.85 1.88 -5.75
N ALA A 51 1.23 2.00 -4.58
CA ALA A 51 0.92 0.86 -3.73
C ALA A 51 -0.06 -0.12 -4.40
N ILE A 52 -1.12 0.39 -5.05
CA ILE A 52 -2.09 -0.43 -5.80
C ILE A 52 -1.38 -1.20 -6.94
N ASP A 53 -0.52 -0.52 -7.70
CA ASP A 53 0.21 -1.12 -8.82
C ASP A 53 1.21 -2.18 -8.33
N LYS A 54 1.99 -1.88 -7.28
CA LYS A 54 2.94 -2.82 -6.66
C LYS A 54 2.25 -4.07 -6.10
N LEU A 55 1.09 -3.89 -5.49
CA LEU A 55 0.30 -4.99 -4.94
C LEU A 55 -0.52 -5.72 -6.01
N ASP A 56 -0.41 -5.33 -7.30
CA ASP A 56 -1.16 -5.92 -8.40
C ASP A 56 -2.68 -5.93 -8.10
N ALA A 57 -3.18 -4.78 -7.65
CA ALA A 57 -4.57 -4.57 -7.30
C ALA A 57 -5.27 -3.66 -8.32
N ARG A 58 -6.60 -3.79 -8.40
CA ARG A 58 -7.43 -2.93 -9.27
C ARG A 58 -7.91 -1.65 -8.58
N ASN A 59 -7.87 -1.63 -7.25
CA ASN A 59 -8.34 -0.53 -6.42
C ASN A 59 -7.72 -0.62 -5.01
N VAL A 60 -7.97 0.41 -4.21
CA VAL A 60 -7.45 0.53 -2.84
C VAL A 60 -7.90 -0.63 -1.94
N THR A 61 -9.15 -1.09 -2.03
CA THR A 61 -9.66 -2.19 -1.21
C THR A 61 -8.94 -3.51 -1.54
N GLY A 62 -8.68 -3.76 -2.82
CA GLY A 62 -7.91 -4.90 -3.28
C GLY A 62 -6.45 -4.82 -2.83
N ALA A 63 -5.87 -3.62 -2.87
CA ALA A 63 -4.52 -3.38 -2.37
C ALA A 63 -4.43 -3.64 -0.87
N ILE A 64 -5.33 -3.08 -0.05
CA ILE A 64 -5.41 -3.33 1.39
C ILE A 64 -5.53 -4.84 1.67
N THR A 65 -6.45 -5.52 0.98
CA THR A 65 -6.67 -6.97 1.17
C THR A 65 -5.40 -7.77 0.86
N ARG A 66 -4.70 -7.45 -0.24
CA ARG A 66 -3.45 -8.13 -0.60
C ARG A 66 -2.34 -7.79 0.39
N ALA A 67 -2.23 -6.53 0.83
CA ALA A 67 -1.23 -6.10 1.79
C ALA A 67 -1.39 -6.82 3.14
N ILE A 68 -2.62 -6.95 3.67
CA ILE A 68 -2.89 -7.72 4.90
C ILE A 68 -2.54 -9.20 4.70
N ARG A 69 -2.90 -9.80 3.56
CA ARG A 69 -2.59 -11.21 3.26
C ARG A 69 -1.09 -11.50 3.14
N LEU A 70 -0.30 -10.48 2.82
CA LEU A 70 1.15 -10.56 2.68
C LEU A 70 1.89 -10.08 3.95
N ASP A 71 1.18 -9.80 5.04
CA ASP A 71 1.73 -9.27 6.30
C ASP A 71 2.51 -7.95 6.10
N LEU A 72 2.02 -7.11 5.18
CA LEU A 72 2.59 -5.80 4.84
C LEU A 72 1.89 -4.62 5.55
N LEU A 73 0.83 -4.87 6.32
CA LEU A 73 0.07 -3.86 7.09
C LEU A 73 -0.24 -4.35 8.50
#